data_AF-A0A8X7CS05-F1
#
_entry.id   AF-A0A8X7CS05-F1
#
_cell.length_a   1.000
_cell.length_b   1.000
_cell.length_c   1.000
_cell.angle_alpha   90.00
_cell.angle_beta   90.00
_cell.angle_gamma   90.00
#
_symmetry.space_group_name_H-M   'P 1'
#
loop_
_entity.id
_entity.type
_entity.pdbx_description
1 polymer ?
#
loop_
_entity_poly.entity_id
_entity_poly.type
_entity_poly.pdbx_seq_one_letter_code
_entity_poly.pdbx_strand_id
1 'polypeptide(L)'
;MLIGLILPVMKFWTRFKKILKNSVITGVPQIIATRSNFRKKLKLLVFIGCVIGFFWQTFGFLRVYWTYPTVVDVQYYFPDDFDLPALSVCSSNGIKSKLFCQRFSELCYPNSSLVEFCRLNPFYCDPNNNNPGNISYPTVTSRQLPPLARTEYQDMGVQRDDLVTNCFIYESPRIIDCTHDYEIVNVFDTKGLPNNCYAYNSLWGQIRGARPIKTKT
;
A
#
# COMPACT_ATOMS: atom_id res chain seq x y z
N MET A 1 -71.83 16.67 -19.65
CA MET A 1 -70.36 16.61 -19.87
C MET A 1 -69.76 15.43 -19.10
N LEU A 2 -70.14 14.20 -19.42
CA LEU A 2 -69.61 12.98 -18.75
C LEU A 2 -69.51 11.75 -19.68
N ILE A 3 -70.02 11.83 -20.91
CA ILE A 3 -70.07 10.72 -21.87
C ILE A 3 -68.83 10.68 -22.80
N GLY A 4 -68.10 11.80 -22.92
CA GLY A 4 -66.93 11.93 -23.81
C GLY A 4 -65.65 11.21 -23.36
N LEU A 5 -65.54 10.84 -22.07
CA LEU A 5 -64.36 10.18 -21.49
C LEU A 5 -64.48 8.66 -21.35
N ILE A 6 -65.68 8.09 -21.53
CA ILE A 6 -65.94 6.65 -21.31
C ILE A 6 -65.56 5.81 -22.53
N LEU A 7 -65.79 6.33 -23.74
CA LEU A 7 -65.46 5.67 -25.01
C LEU A 7 -63.95 5.37 -25.21
N PRO A 8 -63.01 6.30 -24.94
CA PRO A 8 -61.58 6.01 -25.05
C PRO A 8 -61.12 4.99 -24.00
N VAL A 9 -61.69 5.00 -22.79
CA VAL A 9 -61.39 4.04 -21.72
C VAL A 9 -61.88 2.63 -22.07
N MET A 10 -63.07 2.47 -22.65
CA MET A 10 -63.58 1.18 -23.12
C MET A 10 -62.80 0.61 -24.31
N LYS A 11 -62.43 1.46 -25.30
CA LYS A 11 -61.57 1.06 -26.43
C LYS A 11 -60.15 0.72 -25.96
N PHE A 12 -59.62 1.44 -24.98
CA PHE A 12 -58.33 1.13 -24.36
C PHE A 12 -58.37 -0.20 -23.61
N TRP A 13 -59.41 -0.44 -22.81
CA TRP A 13 -59.57 -1.68 -22.03
C TRP A 13 -59.71 -2.94 -22.89
N THR A 14 -60.41 -2.83 -24.03
CA THR A 14 -60.54 -3.94 -24.99
C THR A 14 -59.22 -4.22 -25.72
N ARG A 15 -58.45 -3.19 -26.10
CA ARG A 15 -57.10 -3.35 -26.65
C ARG A 15 -56.13 -3.94 -25.63
N PHE A 16 -56.15 -3.45 -24.40
CA PHE A 16 -55.30 -3.91 -23.31
C PHE A 16 -55.55 -5.38 -22.97
N LYS A 17 -56.82 -5.81 -22.88
CA LYS A 17 -57.16 -7.23 -22.70
C LYS A 17 -56.65 -8.12 -23.84
N LYS A 18 -56.68 -7.62 -25.09
CA LYS A 18 -56.18 -8.36 -26.26
C LYS A 18 -54.66 -8.52 -26.22
N ILE A 19 -53.94 -7.48 -25.78
CA ILE A 19 -52.47 -7.50 -25.60
C ILE A 19 -52.09 -8.43 -24.44
N LEU A 20 -52.79 -8.34 -23.31
CA LEU A 20 -52.52 -9.19 -22.14
C LEU A 20 -52.82 -10.68 -22.39
N LYS A 21 -53.81 -11.00 -23.23
CA LYS A 21 -54.11 -12.39 -23.63
C LYS A 21 -53.01 -13.01 -24.49
N ASN A 22 -52.26 -12.18 -25.23
CA ASN A 22 -51.15 -12.58 -26.09
C ASN A 22 -49.77 -12.32 -25.46
N SER A 23 -49.72 -12.06 -24.15
CA SER A 23 -48.47 -11.78 -23.47
C SER A 23 -47.69 -13.07 -23.18
N VAL A 24 -46.37 -13.00 -23.33
CA VAL A 24 -45.43 -14.10 -23.04
C VAL A 24 -45.35 -14.41 -21.53
N ILE A 25 -45.85 -13.49 -20.69
CA ILE A 25 -45.94 -13.66 -19.23
C ILE A 25 -47.01 -14.73 -18.93
N THR A 26 -46.56 -15.96 -18.68
CA THR A 26 -47.39 -17.18 -18.54
C THR A 26 -48.57 -17.06 -17.57
N GLY A 27 -48.45 -16.24 -16.52
CA GLY A 27 -49.53 -16.01 -15.55
C GLY A 27 -50.69 -15.13 -16.06
N VAL A 28 -50.42 -14.21 -16.98
CA VAL A 28 -51.38 -13.16 -17.39
C VAL A 28 -52.51 -13.72 -18.28
N PRO A 29 -52.26 -14.55 -19.31
CA PRO A 29 -53.32 -15.17 -20.11
C PRO A 29 -54.26 -16.06 -19.28
N GLN A 30 -53.72 -16.77 -18.28
CA GLN A 30 -54.49 -17.67 -17.42
C GLN A 30 -55.43 -16.95 -16.44
N ILE A 31 -55.06 -15.74 -16.00
CA ILE A 31 -55.91 -14.89 -15.14
C ILE A 31 -57.09 -14.32 -15.95
N ILE A 32 -56.86 -13.95 -17.21
CA ILE A 32 -57.88 -13.36 -18.08
C ILE A 32 -58.87 -14.41 -18.58
N ALA A 33 -58.41 -15.63 -18.87
CA ALA A 33 -59.23 -16.73 -19.35
C ALA A 33 -60.13 -17.38 -18.27
N THR A 34 -59.90 -17.08 -16.98
CA THR A 34 -60.66 -17.70 -15.88
C THR A 34 -62.05 -17.05 -15.71
N ARG A 35 -63.12 -17.86 -15.79
CA ARG A 35 -64.54 -17.40 -15.75
C ARG A 35 -65.04 -17.05 -14.34
N SER A 36 -64.54 -17.72 -13.29
CA SER A 36 -64.98 -17.48 -11.90
C SER A 36 -64.26 -16.29 -11.27
N ASN A 37 -65.02 -15.33 -10.74
CA ASN A 37 -64.50 -14.12 -10.10
C ASN A 37 -63.60 -14.43 -8.88
N PHE A 38 -63.92 -15.46 -8.10
CA PHE A 38 -63.12 -15.86 -6.93
C PHE A 38 -61.75 -16.43 -7.35
N ARG A 39 -61.74 -17.40 -8.28
CA ARG A 39 -60.49 -18.00 -8.79
C ARG A 39 -59.62 -16.97 -9.51
N LYS A 40 -60.24 -15.99 -10.17
CA LYS A 40 -59.54 -14.87 -10.81
C LYS A 40 -58.84 -13.97 -9.80
N LYS A 41 -59.52 -13.62 -8.68
CA LYS A 41 -58.91 -12.83 -7.59
C LYS A 41 -57.76 -13.60 -6.93
N LEU A 42 -57.91 -14.89 -6.68
CA LEU A 42 -56.85 -15.73 -6.10
C LEU A 42 -55.61 -15.79 -7.00
N LYS A 43 -55.79 -16.09 -8.30
CA LYS A 43 -54.67 -16.13 -9.26
C LYS A 43 -53.99 -14.77 -9.42
N LEU A 44 -54.77 -13.68 -9.37
CA LEU A 44 -54.22 -12.32 -9.40
C LEU A 44 -53.39 -12.03 -8.14
N LEU A 45 -53.86 -12.42 -6.95
CA LEU A 45 -53.13 -12.24 -5.71
C LEU A 45 -51.80 -13.01 -5.72
N VAL A 46 -51.83 -14.27 -6.15
CA VAL A 46 -50.61 -15.09 -6.31
C VAL A 46 -49.64 -14.44 -7.29
N PHE A 47 -50.13 -13.97 -8.44
CA PHE A 47 -49.29 -13.27 -9.43
C PHE A 47 -48.66 -12.00 -8.86
N ILE A 48 -49.43 -11.17 -8.15
CA ILE A 48 -48.92 -9.97 -7.47
C ILE A 48 -47.86 -10.34 -6.44
N GLY A 49 -48.10 -11.39 -5.64
CA GLY A 49 -47.14 -11.92 -4.68
C GLY A 49 -45.82 -12.32 -5.33
N CYS A 50 -45.88 -13.05 -6.46
CA CYS A 50 -44.69 -13.43 -7.23
C CYS A 50 -43.94 -12.21 -7.79
N VAL A 51 -44.65 -11.20 -8.30
CA VAL A 51 -44.03 -9.97 -8.84
C VAL A 51 -43.35 -9.18 -7.73
N ILE A 52 -43.99 -9.03 -6.57
CA ILE A 52 -43.39 -8.36 -5.40
C ILE A 52 -42.14 -9.13 -4.93
N GLY A 53 -42.22 -10.46 -4.82
CA GLY A 53 -41.08 -11.30 -4.46
C GLY A 53 -39.91 -11.15 -5.44
N PHE A 54 -40.20 -11.12 -6.74
CA PHE A 54 -39.20 -10.90 -7.78
C PHE A 54 -38.51 -9.53 -7.65
N PHE A 55 -39.26 -8.46 -7.46
CA PHE A 55 -38.68 -7.13 -7.25
C PHE A 55 -37.88 -7.06 -5.96
N TRP A 56 -38.38 -7.64 -4.86
CA TRP A 56 -37.67 -7.69 -3.58
C TRP A 56 -36.31 -8.36 -3.72
N GLN A 57 -36.26 -9.54 -4.34
CA GLN A 57 -35.02 -10.28 -4.58
C GLN A 57 -34.07 -9.49 -5.50
N THR A 58 -34.61 -8.89 -6.57
CA THR A 58 -33.83 -8.09 -7.52
C THR A 58 -33.20 -6.86 -6.85
N PHE A 59 -33.96 -6.14 -6.01
CA PHE A 59 -33.42 -5.01 -5.24
C PHE A 59 -32.35 -5.44 -4.23
N GLY A 60 -32.51 -6.61 -3.60
CA GLY A 60 -31.48 -7.18 -2.72
C GLY A 60 -30.17 -7.42 -3.45
N PHE A 61 -30.22 -8.06 -4.63
CA PHE A 61 -29.05 -8.26 -5.47
C PHE A 61 -28.46 -6.93 -5.96
N LEU A 62 -29.30 -5.98 -6.37
CA LEU A 62 -28.87 -4.67 -6.86
C LEU A 62 -28.17 -3.84 -5.78
N ARG A 63 -28.61 -3.94 -4.51
CA ARG A 63 -27.91 -3.33 -3.37
C ARG A 63 -26.51 -3.89 -3.20
N VAL A 64 -26.35 -5.22 -3.23
CA VAL A 64 -25.03 -5.86 -3.15
C VAL A 64 -24.17 -5.46 -4.34
N TYR A 65 -24.73 -5.43 -5.55
CA TYR A 65 -24.04 -4.98 -6.74
C TYR A 65 -23.54 -3.53 -6.62
N TRP A 66 -24.37 -2.61 -6.12
CA TRP A 66 -23.98 -1.21 -5.92
C TRP A 66 -23.01 -0.97 -4.77
N THR A 67 -22.82 -1.93 -3.87
CA THR A 67 -21.74 -1.85 -2.87
C THR A 67 -20.37 -2.18 -3.45
N TYR A 68 -20.28 -2.61 -4.72
CA TYR A 68 -19.05 -3.00 -5.40
C TYR A 68 -18.12 -3.84 -4.51
N PRO A 69 -18.61 -4.94 -3.89
CA PRO A 69 -17.78 -5.73 -3.01
C PRO A 69 -16.64 -6.33 -3.82
N THR A 70 -15.41 -6.04 -3.41
CA THR A 70 -14.22 -6.65 -3.98
C THR A 70 -13.85 -7.85 -3.14
N VAL A 71 -13.70 -9.01 -3.80
CA VAL A 71 -13.11 -10.20 -3.18
C VAL A 71 -11.64 -10.23 -3.54
N VAL A 72 -10.77 -10.27 -2.54
CA VAL A 72 -9.33 -10.42 -2.76
C VAL A 72 -9.03 -11.91 -2.71
N ASP A 73 -8.66 -12.47 -3.86
CA ASP A 73 -8.11 -13.82 -3.96
C ASP A 73 -6.58 -13.75 -3.87
N VAL A 74 -6.02 -14.24 -2.76
CA VAL A 74 -4.57 -14.25 -2.54
C VAL A 74 -4.03 -15.61 -2.96
N GLN A 75 -3.40 -15.65 -4.12
CA GLN A 75 -2.73 -16.85 -4.63
C GLN A 75 -1.23 -16.73 -4.40
N TYR A 76 -0.61 -17.80 -3.88
CA TYR A 76 0.84 -17.90 -3.72
C TYR A 76 1.39 -18.78 -4.82
N TYR A 77 2.30 -18.24 -5.63
CA TYR A 77 3.07 -19.00 -6.61
C TYR A 77 4.55 -18.74 -6.36
N PHE A 78 5.36 -19.77 -6.60
CA PHE A 78 6.82 -19.68 -6.54
C PHE A 78 7.31 -19.62 -7.99
N PRO A 79 7.58 -18.43 -8.54
CA PRO A 79 8.07 -18.32 -9.91
C PRO A 79 9.51 -18.83 -9.99
N ASP A 80 9.88 -19.39 -11.14
CA ASP A 80 11.26 -19.82 -11.41
C ASP A 80 12.22 -18.61 -11.49
N ASP A 81 11.73 -17.46 -11.94
CA ASP A 81 12.49 -16.21 -12.01
C ASP A 81 11.81 -15.13 -11.13
N PHE A 82 12.58 -14.40 -10.32
CA PHE A 82 12.08 -13.26 -9.55
C PHE A 82 12.99 -12.05 -9.70
N ASP A 83 12.39 -10.87 -9.84
CA ASP A 83 13.15 -9.63 -9.92
C ASP A 83 13.68 -9.28 -8.53
N LEU A 84 15.00 -9.15 -8.41
CA LEU A 84 15.61 -8.69 -7.16
C LEU A 84 15.17 -7.24 -6.92
N PRO A 85 14.63 -6.91 -5.74
CA PRO A 85 14.26 -5.54 -5.45
C PRO A 85 15.50 -4.66 -5.27
N ALA A 86 15.28 -3.35 -5.26
CA ALA A 86 16.27 -2.40 -4.81
C ALA A 86 16.58 -2.65 -3.32
N LEU A 87 17.87 -2.75 -2.97
CA LEU A 87 18.32 -2.92 -1.60
C LEU A 87 18.92 -1.61 -1.11
N SER A 88 18.27 -0.94 -0.16
CA SER A 88 18.78 0.28 0.45
C SER A 88 19.23 0.01 1.88
N VAL A 89 20.49 0.35 2.18
CA VAL A 89 21.06 0.24 3.52
C VAL A 89 21.34 1.64 4.07
N CYS A 90 20.85 1.89 5.28
CA CYS A 90 21.00 3.17 5.98
C CYS A 90 21.43 2.91 7.41
N SER A 91 22.28 3.77 7.94
CA SER A 91 22.51 3.82 9.39
C SER A 91 21.31 4.48 10.07
N SER A 92 20.90 4.03 11.26
CA SER A 92 19.95 4.82 12.08
C SER A 92 20.61 6.06 12.70
N ASN A 93 21.95 6.11 12.71
CA ASN A 93 22.72 7.26 13.14
C ASN A 93 23.08 8.08 11.89
N GLY A 94 22.47 9.26 11.74
CA GLY A 94 22.70 10.11 10.56
C GLY A 94 24.11 10.70 10.46
N ILE A 95 24.71 11.04 11.59
CA ILE A 95 25.99 11.76 11.67
C ILE A 95 26.93 11.05 12.65
N LYS A 96 28.19 10.85 12.26
CA LYS A 96 29.23 10.32 13.15
C LYS A 96 29.59 11.37 14.21
N SER A 97 29.26 11.09 15.47
CA SER A 97 29.46 12.03 16.58
C SER A 97 30.91 12.53 16.68
N LYS A 98 31.90 11.65 16.51
CA LYS A 98 33.32 12.01 16.57
C LYS A 98 33.70 13.07 15.53
N LEU A 99 33.31 12.89 14.27
CA LEU A 99 33.62 13.83 13.20
C LEU A 99 32.85 15.15 13.37
N PHE A 100 31.58 15.07 13.75
CA PHE A 100 30.77 16.25 13.99
C PHE A 100 31.30 17.09 15.14
N CYS A 101 31.63 16.48 16.27
CA CYS A 101 32.13 17.19 17.45
C CYS A 101 33.57 17.68 17.31
N GLN A 102 34.37 17.08 16.41
CA GLN A 102 35.66 17.66 16.01
C GLN A 102 35.49 18.99 15.27
N ARG A 103 34.40 19.13 14.50
CA ARG A 103 34.13 20.32 13.69
C ARG A 103 33.30 21.38 14.42
N PHE A 104 32.35 20.95 15.25
CA PHE A 104 31.40 21.79 15.99
C PHE A 104 31.45 21.43 17.47
N SER A 105 32.59 21.70 18.10
CA SER A 105 32.86 21.37 19.51
C SER A 105 31.87 22.02 20.48
N GLU A 106 31.38 23.20 20.14
CA GLU A 106 30.41 24.01 20.87
C GLU A 106 28.98 23.43 20.86
N LEU A 107 28.68 22.57 19.89
CA LEU A 107 27.39 21.89 19.74
C LEU A 107 27.39 20.47 20.31
N CYS A 108 28.45 20.11 21.03
CA CYS A 108 28.62 18.80 21.63
C CYS A 108 28.83 18.88 23.13
N TYR A 109 28.23 17.94 23.86
CA TYR A 109 28.36 17.86 25.31
C TYR A 109 29.05 16.55 25.72
N PRO A 110 30.04 16.59 26.64
CA PRO A 110 30.64 15.40 27.19
C PRO A 110 29.60 14.66 28.04
N ASN A 111 29.34 13.40 27.71
CA ASN A 111 28.32 12.67 28.44
C ASN A 111 28.92 12.03 29.70
N SER A 112 28.80 12.71 30.85
CA SER A 112 29.22 12.17 32.15
C SER A 112 28.49 10.87 32.52
N SER A 113 27.25 10.68 32.05
CA SER A 113 26.50 9.43 32.25
C SER A 113 27.05 8.25 31.44
N LEU A 114 27.89 8.52 30.42
CA LEU A 114 28.55 7.47 29.66
C LEU A 114 29.60 6.74 30.49
N VAL A 115 30.21 7.40 31.47
CA VAL A 115 31.17 6.77 32.39
C VAL A 115 30.48 5.67 33.17
N GLU A 116 29.29 5.96 33.72
CA GLU A 116 28.50 4.98 34.46
C GLU A 116 27.94 3.88 33.53
N PHE A 117 27.49 4.25 32.33
CA PHE A 117 27.06 3.27 31.34
C PHE A 117 28.17 2.30 30.95
N CYS A 118 29.39 2.78 30.65
CA CYS A 118 30.52 1.94 30.28
C CYS A 118 31.01 1.09 31.46
N ARG A 119 30.89 1.59 32.70
CA ARG A 119 31.17 0.79 33.91
C ARG A 119 30.24 -0.42 34.01
N LEU A 120 28.96 -0.23 33.70
CA LEU A 120 27.95 -1.28 33.75
C LEU A 120 27.97 -2.18 32.49
N ASN A 121 28.41 -1.64 31.35
CA ASN A 121 28.31 -2.28 30.04
C ASN A 121 29.64 -2.20 29.24
N PRO A 122 30.73 -2.80 29.74
CA PRO A 122 32.07 -2.64 29.16
C PRO A 122 32.19 -3.18 27.73
N PHE A 123 31.36 -4.15 27.35
CA PHE A 123 31.34 -4.73 26.00
C PHE A 123 30.99 -3.73 24.90
N TYR A 124 30.24 -2.66 25.22
CA TYR A 124 29.79 -1.66 24.24
C TYR A 124 30.72 -0.45 24.13
N CYS A 125 31.77 -0.39 24.95
CA CYS A 125 32.70 0.73 24.97
C CYS A 125 34.07 0.28 24.47
N ASP A 126 34.82 1.21 23.86
CA ASP A 126 36.16 0.93 23.38
C ASP A 126 37.07 0.58 24.58
N PRO A 127 37.63 -0.65 24.64
CA PRO A 127 38.48 -1.06 25.75
C PRO A 127 39.78 -0.26 25.83
N ASN A 128 40.17 0.43 24.75
CA ASN A 128 41.37 1.27 24.71
C ASN A 128 41.10 2.72 25.14
N ASN A 129 39.84 3.10 25.37
CA ASN A 129 39.50 4.44 25.80
C ASN A 129 39.44 4.51 27.34
N ASN A 130 40.54 4.96 27.94
CA ASN A 130 40.65 5.12 29.39
C ASN A 130 39.72 6.21 29.96
N ASN A 131 39.13 7.08 29.12
CA ASN A 131 38.27 8.19 29.53
C ASN A 131 36.97 8.27 28.69
N PRO A 132 36.00 7.35 28.90
CA PRO A 132 34.74 7.34 28.16
C PRO A 132 33.89 8.62 28.35
N GLY A 133 34.11 9.37 29.44
CA GLY A 133 33.45 10.66 29.70
C GLY A 133 33.85 11.80 28.76
N ASN A 134 34.96 11.66 28.02
CA ASN A 134 35.38 12.63 27.01
C ASN A 134 34.72 12.39 25.63
N ILE A 135 33.87 11.38 25.49
CA ILE A 135 33.11 11.17 24.26
C ILE A 135 31.98 12.21 24.24
N SER A 136 32.09 13.16 23.33
CA SER A 136 31.09 14.20 23.13
C SER A 136 30.03 13.75 22.13
N TYR A 137 28.78 14.07 22.42
CA TYR A 137 27.64 13.76 21.56
C TYR A 137 27.00 15.04 21.05
N PRO A 138 26.54 15.06 19.78
CA PRO A 138 25.75 16.16 19.27
C PRO A 138 24.43 16.25 20.04
N THR A 139 24.14 17.41 20.62
CA THR A 139 22.85 17.72 21.24
C THR A 139 21.89 18.41 20.27
N VAL A 140 22.31 18.60 19.02
CA VAL A 140 21.58 19.34 18.01
C VAL A 140 20.34 18.59 17.54
N THR A 141 19.23 19.32 17.49
CA THR A 141 18.05 18.93 16.71
C THR A 141 18.22 19.35 15.26
N SER A 142 17.39 18.80 14.35
CA SER A 142 17.38 19.18 12.93
C SER A 142 17.27 20.68 12.67
N ARG A 143 16.64 21.44 13.58
CA ARG A 143 16.49 22.91 13.50
C ARG A 143 17.73 23.70 13.94
N GLN A 144 18.61 23.07 14.72
CA GLN A 144 19.82 23.67 15.27
C GLN A 144 21.07 23.28 14.49
N LEU A 145 20.89 22.54 13.39
CA LEU A 145 21.97 22.18 12.49
C LEU A 145 22.56 23.44 11.83
N PRO A 146 23.90 23.57 11.81
CA PRO A 146 24.55 24.64 11.06
C PRO A 146 24.11 24.65 9.58
N PRO A 147 23.98 25.81 8.93
CA PRO A 147 23.57 25.88 7.52
C PRO A 147 24.74 25.50 6.61
N LEU A 148 25.03 24.20 6.51
CA LEU A 148 26.09 23.65 5.65
C LEU A 148 25.54 23.10 4.34
N ALA A 149 26.42 22.96 3.36
CA ALA A 149 26.09 22.24 2.14
C ALA A 149 25.85 20.75 2.45
N ARG A 150 24.97 20.10 1.67
CA ARG A 150 24.63 18.69 1.89
C ARG A 150 25.84 17.76 1.81
N THR A 151 26.80 18.07 0.95
CA THR A 151 28.06 17.33 0.77
C THR A 151 28.88 17.30 2.06
N GLU A 152 28.91 18.39 2.81
CA GLU A 152 29.63 18.45 4.09
C GLU A 152 29.01 17.53 5.14
N TYR A 153 27.67 17.41 5.14
CA TYR A 153 26.98 16.43 5.96
C TYR A 153 27.19 14.98 5.49
N GLN A 154 27.44 14.77 4.20
CA GLN A 154 27.77 13.43 3.70
C GLN A 154 29.14 12.97 4.22
N ASP A 155 30.12 13.86 4.27
CA ASP A 155 31.46 13.55 4.79
C ASP A 155 31.44 13.18 6.28
N MET A 156 30.60 13.87 7.07
CA MET A 156 30.39 13.57 8.49
C MET A 156 29.42 12.41 8.75
N GLY A 157 28.71 11.96 7.71
CA GLY A 157 27.76 10.86 7.79
C GLY A 157 28.45 9.49 7.87
N VAL A 158 27.64 8.45 8.01
CA VAL A 158 28.13 7.07 7.91
C VAL A 158 28.57 6.80 6.46
N GLN A 159 29.74 6.19 6.30
CA GLN A 159 30.30 5.87 4.99
C GLN A 159 29.86 4.46 4.58
N ARG A 160 29.90 4.19 3.27
CA ARG A 160 29.47 2.90 2.71
C ARG A 160 30.23 1.75 3.34
N ASP A 161 31.55 1.87 3.46
CA ASP A 161 32.43 0.83 3.99
C ASP A 161 32.17 0.49 5.47
N ASP A 162 31.54 1.39 6.23
CA ASP A 162 31.13 1.11 7.61
C ASP A 162 29.86 0.24 7.69
N LEU A 163 29.05 0.22 6.63
CA LEU A 163 27.76 -0.49 6.57
C LEU A 163 27.85 -1.78 5.76
N VAL A 164 28.50 -1.72 4.60
CA VAL A 164 28.55 -2.82 3.63
C VAL A 164 29.99 -2.97 3.15
N THR A 165 30.69 -3.95 3.70
CA THR A 165 32.07 -4.29 3.29
C THR A 165 32.10 -4.91 1.91
N ASN A 166 31.25 -5.92 1.67
CA ASN A 166 31.18 -6.67 0.41
C ASN A 166 29.72 -6.85 -0.02
N CYS A 167 29.48 -6.83 -1.33
CA CYS A 167 28.17 -7.06 -1.92
C CYS A 167 28.28 -8.05 -3.08
N PHE A 168 27.57 -9.17 -3.00
CA PHE A 168 27.51 -10.17 -4.06
C PHE A 168 26.07 -10.55 -4.37
N ILE A 169 25.72 -10.45 -5.64
CA ILE A 169 24.42 -10.85 -6.18
C ILE A 169 24.62 -12.18 -6.93
N TYR A 170 23.88 -13.20 -6.51
CA TYR A 170 23.92 -14.54 -7.10
C TYR A 170 22.82 -14.68 -8.15
N GLU A 171 23.20 -14.78 -9.42
CA GLU A 171 22.30 -14.98 -10.56
C GLU A 171 22.73 -16.23 -11.31
N SER A 172 22.17 -17.41 -11.01
CA SER A 172 22.65 -18.68 -11.58
C SER A 172 22.80 -18.63 -13.12
N PRO A 173 24.01 -18.81 -13.69
CA PRO A 173 25.25 -19.35 -13.09
C PRO A 173 26.33 -18.30 -12.70
N ARG A 174 26.02 -17.00 -12.75
CA ARG A 174 26.90 -15.86 -12.52
C ARG A 174 26.85 -15.35 -11.08
N ILE A 175 27.97 -14.78 -10.64
CA ILE A 175 28.06 -13.98 -9.42
C ILE A 175 28.44 -12.57 -9.87
N ILE A 176 27.64 -11.58 -9.45
CA ILE A 176 27.86 -10.17 -9.77
C ILE A 176 28.37 -9.50 -8.50
N ASP A 177 29.59 -8.95 -8.57
CA ASP A 177 30.12 -8.10 -7.51
C ASP A 177 29.48 -6.72 -7.60
N CYS A 178 28.74 -6.35 -6.56
CA CYS A 178 28.05 -5.06 -6.43
C CYS A 178 28.70 -4.16 -5.39
N THR A 179 29.91 -4.48 -4.91
CA THR A 179 30.57 -3.77 -3.81
C THR A 179 30.76 -2.28 -4.12
N HIS A 180 30.98 -1.93 -5.39
CA HIS A 180 31.13 -0.56 -5.86
C HIS A 180 29.96 -0.05 -6.72
N ASP A 181 28.97 -0.92 -7.01
CA ASP A 181 27.80 -0.59 -7.82
C ASP A 181 26.65 -0.12 -6.90
N TYR A 182 26.81 1.06 -6.31
CA TYR A 182 25.80 1.68 -5.44
C TYR A 182 25.54 3.14 -5.78
N GLU A 183 24.36 3.61 -5.37
CA GLU A 183 24.00 5.02 -5.41
C GLU A 183 23.78 5.58 -4.01
N ILE A 184 24.24 6.81 -3.78
CA ILE A 184 24.02 7.51 -2.53
C ILE A 184 22.63 8.12 -2.55
N VAL A 185 21.77 7.65 -1.65
CA VAL A 185 20.43 8.19 -1.44
C VAL A 185 20.47 9.12 -0.23
N ASN A 186 20.18 10.39 -0.48
CA ASN A 186 20.12 11.40 0.55
C ASN A 186 18.76 11.36 1.24
N VAL A 187 18.75 10.96 2.51
CA VAL A 187 17.53 10.94 3.32
C VAL A 187 17.73 11.73 4.60
N PHE A 188 16.61 12.03 5.26
CA PHE A 188 16.60 12.50 6.64
C PHE A 188 16.16 11.35 7.53
N ASP A 189 16.78 11.20 8.70
CA ASP A 189 16.35 10.22 9.69
C ASP A 189 15.03 10.64 10.36
N THR A 190 14.52 9.80 11.27
CA THR A 190 13.28 10.08 12.01
C THR A 190 13.36 11.32 12.91
N LYS A 191 14.57 11.82 13.20
CA LYS A 191 14.83 13.04 13.97
C LYS A 191 15.05 14.27 13.06
N GLY A 192 14.98 14.06 11.74
CA GLY A 192 15.21 15.09 10.72
C GLY A 192 16.69 15.42 10.48
N LEU A 193 17.61 14.57 10.92
CA LEU A 193 19.04 14.74 10.67
C LEU A 193 19.41 14.18 9.29
N PRO A 194 20.31 14.85 8.55
CA PRO A 194 20.78 14.35 7.26
C PRO A 194 21.50 13.01 7.46
N ASN A 195 21.22 12.05 6.58
CA ASN A 195 21.74 10.70 6.67
C ASN A 195 22.11 10.15 5.29
N ASN A 196 23.15 9.34 5.25
CA ASN A 196 23.63 8.68 4.04
C ASN A 196 23.03 7.27 3.97
N CYS A 197 22.32 7.02 2.89
CA CYS A 197 21.87 5.69 2.52
C CYS A 197 22.54 5.25 1.23
N TYR A 198 22.71 3.94 1.07
CA TYR A 198 23.33 3.35 -0.11
C TYR A 198 22.34 2.38 -0.73
N ALA A 199 21.98 2.62 -1.98
CA ALA A 199 21.04 1.81 -2.74
C ALA A 199 21.78 0.96 -3.78
N TYR A 200 21.53 -0.34 -3.74
CA TYR A 200 22.01 -1.34 -4.68
C TYR A 200 20.84 -1.82 -5.53
N ASN A 201 21.10 -2.11 -6.81
CA ASN A 201 20.09 -2.61 -7.75
C ASN A 201 18.81 -1.73 -7.80
N SER A 202 18.96 -0.41 -7.68
CA SER A 202 17.85 0.55 -7.60
C SER A 202 17.59 1.23 -8.92
N LEU A 203 16.30 1.37 -9.32
CA LEU A 203 15.83 2.16 -10.48
C LEU A 203 16.04 3.67 -10.33
N TRP A 204 16.31 4.14 -9.12
CA TRP A 204 16.60 5.53 -8.85
C TRP A 204 17.92 5.91 -9.55
N GLY A 205 17.97 7.05 -10.26
CA GLY A 205 19.24 7.67 -10.74
C GLY A 205 20.07 6.97 -11.83
N GLN A 206 19.60 5.83 -12.37
CA GLN A 206 20.47 4.79 -12.92
C GLN A 206 21.48 5.07 -14.06
N ILE A 207 22.67 4.47 -13.90
CA ILE A 207 23.61 4.08 -14.97
C ILE A 207 23.40 2.61 -15.43
N ARG A 208 22.81 1.72 -14.61
CA ARG A 208 22.37 0.37 -15.02
C ARG A 208 21.07 -0.03 -14.31
N GLY A 209 20.00 -0.17 -15.09
CA GLY A 209 18.69 -0.80 -14.83
C GLY A 209 18.57 -1.74 -13.64
N ALA A 210 17.39 -1.80 -12.98
CA ALA A 210 17.11 -2.84 -12.01
C ALA A 210 17.15 -4.14 -12.80
N ARG A 211 18.04 -5.05 -12.41
CA ARG A 211 18.29 -6.23 -13.22
C ARG A 211 17.29 -7.30 -12.82
N PRO A 212 16.51 -7.83 -13.76
CA PRO A 212 15.75 -9.05 -13.51
C PRO A 212 16.78 -10.16 -13.28
N ILE A 213 16.73 -10.81 -12.12
CA ILE A 213 17.67 -11.86 -11.75
C ILE A 213 17.00 -13.19 -12.02
N LYS A 214 17.62 -13.99 -12.89
CA LYS A 214 17.11 -15.33 -13.17
C LYS A 214 17.74 -16.33 -12.21
N THR A 215 16.99 -16.79 -11.23
CA THR A 215 17.42 -17.85 -10.33
C THR A 215 16.94 -19.18 -10.86
N LYS A 216 17.74 -19.83 -11.71
CA LYS A 216 17.45 -21.19 -12.14
C LYS A 216 17.50 -22.14 -10.92
N THR A 217 16.34 -22.57 -10.42
CA THR A 217 16.19 -23.69 -9.48
C THR A 217 16.56 -25.03 -10.11
#